data_AF-A0A9C8NSC3-F1
#
_entry.id   AF-A0A9C8NSC3-F1
#
_cell.length_a   1.000
_cell.length_b   1.000
_cell.length_c   1.000
_cell.angle_alpha   90.00
_cell.angle_beta   90.00
_cell.angle_gamma   90.00
#
_symmetry.space_group_name_H-M   'P 1'
#
loop_
_entity.id
_entity.type
_entity.pdbx_description
1 polymer ?
#
loop_
_entity_poly.entity_id
_entity_poly.type
_entity_poly.pdbx_seq_one_letter_code
_entity_poly.pdbx_strand_id
1 'polypeptide(L)'
;MGAIMQNDMPIDVTQFIQSPQLGEGEGDLPRLLAVTGPLVGASFVIATETATIGRDATNSIQLSAAGVSRQHCTIIREQDGGLSIVDEHSTNGTIVNGRRLKGAASRRLHHGDTIEICESTFFFLNAQAAAAAAEAEISIDLGAASKEAHSFLKDCSDILSLSKARRKK
;
A
#
# COMPACT_ATOMS: atom_id res chain seq x y z
N MET A 1 -39.52 5.42 40.25
CA MET A 1 -39.23 4.11 39.65
C MET A 1 -39.39 4.26 38.15
N GLY A 2 -38.35 4.54 37.37
CA GLY A 2 -37.33 3.56 36.98
C GLY A 2 -37.66 3.06 35.56
N ALA A 3 -37.62 3.94 34.56
CA ALA A 3 -37.82 3.55 33.16
C ALA A 3 -36.49 3.03 32.59
N ILE A 4 -36.38 1.70 32.53
CA ILE A 4 -35.43 0.99 31.70
C ILE A 4 -35.92 1.08 30.25
N MET A 5 -35.34 1.99 29.46
CA MET A 5 -35.46 1.96 28.00
C MET A 5 -34.28 1.15 27.46
N GLN A 6 -34.52 -0.16 27.28
CA GLN A 6 -33.75 -0.98 26.35
C GLN A 6 -34.00 -0.40 24.95
N ASN A 7 -33.08 0.44 24.47
CA ASN A 7 -33.00 0.78 23.05
C ASN A 7 -31.98 -0.16 22.40
N ASP A 8 -32.40 -1.40 22.15
CA ASP A 8 -31.81 -2.23 21.10
C ASP A 8 -32.25 -1.65 19.75
N MET A 9 -31.58 -0.58 19.33
CA MET A 9 -31.61 -0.16 17.93
C MET A 9 -30.73 -1.13 17.15
N PRO A 10 -31.27 -1.89 16.18
CA PRO A 10 -30.41 -2.60 15.25
C PRO A 10 -29.60 -1.54 14.48
N ILE A 11 -28.28 -1.64 14.53
CA ILE A 11 -27.39 -0.81 13.70
C ILE A 11 -27.66 -1.23 12.26
N ASP A 12 -28.54 -0.48 11.59
CA ASP A 12 -28.77 -0.61 10.15
C ASP A 12 -27.54 -0.03 9.43
N VAL A 13 -26.58 -0.92 9.16
CA VAL A 13 -25.34 -0.66 8.42
C VAL A 13 -25.59 -0.19 6.98
N THR A 14 -26.83 -0.16 6.51
CA THR A 14 -27.19 0.20 5.14
C THR A 14 -27.31 1.71 4.92
N GLN A 15 -27.43 2.52 5.98
CA GLN A 15 -27.68 3.98 5.86
C GLN A 15 -26.46 4.89 6.00
N PHE A 16 -25.25 4.35 6.23
CA PHE A 16 -24.01 5.14 6.27
C PHE A 16 -23.20 5.13 4.96
N ILE A 17 -23.85 4.78 3.85
CA ILE A 17 -23.38 5.21 2.53
C ILE A 17 -23.74 6.70 2.44
N GLN A 18 -22.95 7.57 3.09
CA GLN A 18 -22.87 8.96 2.66
C GLN A 18 -22.58 8.89 1.17
N SER A 19 -23.55 9.36 0.38
CA SER A 19 -23.53 9.34 -1.07
C SER A 19 -22.14 9.70 -1.57
N PRO A 20 -21.52 8.87 -2.44
CA PRO A 20 -20.26 9.25 -3.03
C PRO A 20 -20.58 10.50 -3.85
N GLN A 21 -19.95 11.62 -3.52
CA GLN A 21 -19.83 12.72 -4.46
C GLN A 21 -18.88 12.19 -5.54
N LEU A 22 -19.41 11.35 -6.43
CA LEU A 22 -18.72 10.89 -7.63
C LEU A 22 -18.57 12.12 -8.52
N GLY A 23 -17.52 12.89 -8.23
CA GLY A 23 -16.86 13.68 -9.25
C GLY A 23 -16.30 12.69 -10.25
N GLU A 24 -16.91 12.63 -11.42
CA GLU A 24 -16.41 11.94 -12.60
C GLU A 24 -14.93 12.34 -12.81
N GLY A 25 -13.99 11.47 -12.42
CA GLY A 25 -12.55 11.74 -12.38
C GLY A 25 -11.80 11.24 -11.13
N GLU A 26 -12.53 10.87 -10.07
CA GLU A 26 -11.95 10.54 -8.74
C GLU A 26 -11.56 9.06 -8.55
N GLY A 27 -11.72 8.23 -9.59
CA GLY A 27 -11.44 6.79 -9.54
C GLY A 27 -9.95 6.47 -9.34
N ASP A 28 -9.07 7.34 -9.86
CA ASP A 28 -7.61 7.16 -9.87
C ASP A 28 -6.88 7.80 -8.69
N LEU A 29 -7.58 8.56 -7.84
CA LEU A 29 -6.91 9.18 -6.70
C LEU A 29 -6.57 8.16 -5.61
N PRO A 30 -5.39 8.30 -4.99
CA PRO A 30 -4.99 7.45 -3.88
C PRO A 30 -5.94 7.63 -2.70
N ARG A 31 -6.26 6.53 -2.03
CA ARG A 31 -7.21 6.51 -0.91
C ARG A 31 -6.79 5.56 0.21
N LEU A 32 -7.23 5.87 1.41
CA LEU A 32 -7.09 5.02 2.59
C LEU A 32 -8.43 4.36 2.90
N LEU A 33 -8.45 3.04 2.94
CA LEU A 33 -9.61 2.25 3.35
C LEU A 33 -9.43 1.80 4.80
N ALA A 34 -10.30 2.25 5.69
CA ALA A 34 -10.31 1.80 7.07
C ALA A 34 -10.89 0.39 7.18
N VAL A 35 -10.11 -0.57 7.65
CA VAL A 35 -10.54 -1.97 7.84
C VAL A 35 -10.74 -2.36 9.28
N THR A 36 -10.11 -1.64 10.21
CA THR A 36 -10.25 -1.85 11.65
C THR A 36 -10.32 -0.50 12.36
N GLY A 37 -11.02 -0.47 13.49
CA GLY A 37 -11.13 0.71 14.35
C GLY A 37 -12.48 1.43 14.20
N PRO A 38 -12.62 2.63 14.80
CA PRO A 38 -13.88 3.36 14.85
C PRO A 38 -14.37 3.85 13.47
N LEU A 39 -13.49 3.87 12.47
CA LEU A 39 -13.80 4.31 11.11
C LEU A 39 -13.95 3.15 10.12
N VAL A 40 -14.07 1.90 10.59
CA VAL A 40 -14.15 0.73 9.71
C VAL A 40 -15.21 0.91 8.61
N GLY A 41 -14.85 0.58 7.37
CA GLY A 41 -15.69 0.74 6.18
C GLY A 41 -15.61 2.13 5.53
N ALA A 42 -15.01 3.13 6.18
CA ALA A 42 -14.81 4.44 5.60
C ALA A 42 -13.63 4.44 4.60
N SER A 43 -13.79 5.20 3.52
CA SER A 43 -12.73 5.46 2.54
C SER A 43 -12.39 6.95 2.49
N PHE A 44 -11.12 7.28 2.62
CA PHE A 44 -10.62 8.66 2.60
C PHE A 44 -9.76 8.89 1.37
N VAL A 45 -10.19 9.80 0.49
CA VAL A 45 -9.44 10.18 -0.72
C VAL A 45 -8.34 11.17 -0.36
N ILE A 46 -7.13 10.95 -0.85
CA ILE A 46 -5.98 11.83 -0.72
C ILE A 46 -5.90 12.71 -1.98
N ALA A 47 -6.70 13.77 -2.01
CA ALA A 47 -6.79 14.69 -3.13
C ALA A 47 -5.69 15.78 -3.09
N THR A 48 -5.22 16.14 -1.89
CA THR A 48 -4.28 17.24 -1.65
C THR A 48 -2.82 16.78 -1.64
N GLU A 49 -1.89 17.75 -1.66
CA GLU A 49 -0.45 17.50 -1.52
C GLU A 49 -0.10 16.94 -0.13
N THR A 50 -0.88 17.29 0.88
CA THR A 50 -0.71 16.81 2.25
C THR A 50 -2.04 16.35 2.83
N ALA A 51 -2.04 15.23 3.52
CA ALA A 51 -3.16 14.72 4.28
C ALA A 51 -2.71 14.38 5.70
N THR A 52 -3.31 15.04 6.69
CA THR A 52 -2.96 14.86 8.10
C THR A 52 -3.90 13.87 8.77
N ILE A 53 -3.35 13.07 9.68
CA ILE A 53 -4.08 12.04 10.42
C ILE A 53 -3.80 12.24 11.91
N GLY A 54 -4.86 12.32 12.71
CA GLY A 54 -4.72 12.49 14.15
C GLY A 54 -6.03 12.73 14.88
N ARG A 55 -5.97 12.89 16.19
CA ARG A 55 -7.16 13.00 17.04
C ARG A 55 -7.89 14.32 16.92
N ASP A 56 -7.17 15.39 16.59
CA ASP A 56 -7.77 16.71 16.46
C ASP A 56 -8.65 16.79 15.20
N ALA A 57 -9.78 17.50 15.32
CA ALA A 57 -10.73 17.67 14.22
C ALA A 57 -10.20 18.53 13.06
N THR A 58 -9.04 19.15 13.23
CA THR A 58 -8.36 19.93 12.19
C THR A 58 -7.61 19.04 11.18
N ASN A 59 -7.47 17.74 11.47
CA ASN A 59 -6.80 16.82 10.56
C ASN A 59 -7.70 16.42 9.40
N SER A 60 -7.10 16.10 8.25
CA SER A 60 -7.83 15.57 7.09
C SER A 60 -8.60 14.29 7.44
N ILE A 61 -8.00 13.44 8.28
CA ILE A 61 -8.64 12.24 8.81
C ILE A 61 -8.58 12.30 10.34
N GLN A 62 -9.75 12.48 10.94
CA GLN A 62 -9.87 12.54 12.40
C GLN A 62 -10.01 11.14 13.00
N LEU A 63 -9.07 10.77 13.87
CA LEU A 63 -9.11 9.53 14.65
C LEU A 63 -9.32 9.81 16.13
N SER A 64 -10.57 9.76 16.59
CA SER A 64 -10.97 10.11 17.96
C SER A 64 -10.53 9.11 19.05
N ALA A 65 -9.58 8.21 18.77
CA ALA A 65 -9.11 7.20 19.69
C ALA A 65 -8.15 7.79 20.75
N ALA A 66 -8.25 7.32 21.99
CA ALA A 66 -7.49 7.85 23.13
C ALA A 66 -5.96 7.70 22.99
N GLY A 67 -5.50 6.68 22.25
CA GLY A 67 -4.08 6.45 21.98
C GLY A 67 -3.48 7.30 20.87
N VAL A 68 -4.30 8.07 20.14
CA VAL A 68 -3.87 8.82 18.96
C VAL A 68 -3.45 10.24 19.36
N SER A 69 -2.24 10.63 18.98
CA SER A 69 -1.74 12.00 19.10
C SER A 69 -2.59 13.01 18.32
N ARG A 70 -2.55 14.28 18.74
CA ARG A 70 -3.31 15.39 18.11
C ARG A 70 -3.05 15.48 16.62
N GLN A 71 -1.78 15.52 16.25
CA GLN A 71 -1.26 15.24 14.92
C GLN A 71 -0.41 13.98 15.08
N HIS A 72 -0.78 12.89 14.42
CA HIS A 72 -0.14 11.59 14.61
C HIS A 72 0.82 11.30 13.47
N CYS A 73 0.34 11.44 12.24
CA CYS A 73 1.15 11.29 11.05
C CYS A 73 0.60 12.13 9.91
N THR A 74 1.47 12.41 8.95
CA THR A 74 1.16 13.17 7.76
C THR A 74 1.53 12.32 6.55
N ILE A 75 0.62 12.23 5.59
CA ILE A 75 0.93 11.71 4.27
C ILE A 75 1.23 12.90 3.36
N ILE A 76 2.35 12.83 2.65
CA ILE A 76 2.87 13.89 1.81
C ILE A 76 3.06 13.32 0.40
N ARG A 77 2.61 14.06 -0.60
CA ARG A 77 2.90 13.78 -2.00
C ARG A 77 4.30 14.29 -2.33
N GLU A 78 5.13 13.38 -2.80
CA GLU A 78 6.51 13.64 -3.20
C GLU A 78 6.56 14.24 -4.61
N GLN A 79 7.68 14.87 -4.96
CA GLN A 79 7.86 15.52 -6.27
C GLN A 79 7.76 14.55 -7.46
N ASP A 80 8.03 13.26 -7.23
CA ASP A 80 7.92 12.21 -8.25
C ASP A 80 6.50 11.62 -8.35
N GLY A 81 5.53 12.22 -7.66
CA GLY A 81 4.13 11.75 -7.61
C GLY A 81 3.90 10.58 -6.66
N GLY A 82 4.95 10.07 -6.00
CA GLY A 82 4.84 9.10 -4.92
C GLY A 82 4.15 9.69 -3.69
N LEU A 83 3.70 8.82 -2.79
CA LEU A 83 3.19 9.23 -1.48
C LEU A 83 4.08 8.65 -0.40
N SER A 84 4.38 9.45 0.60
CA SER A 84 5.14 9.05 1.77
C SER A 84 4.37 9.37 3.04
N ILE A 85 4.49 8.52 4.04
CA ILE A 85 3.96 8.76 5.38
C ILE A 85 5.09 9.14 6.35
N VAL A 86 4.86 10.18 7.14
CA VAL A 86 5.77 10.72 8.14
C VAL A 86 5.08 10.68 9.49
N ASP A 87 5.74 10.10 10.49
CA ASP A 87 5.25 10.09 11.88
C ASP A 87 5.56 11.44 12.55
N GLU A 88 4.55 12.15 13.04
CA GLU A 88 4.68 13.48 13.68
C GLU A 88 5.02 13.35 15.17
N HIS A 89 6.04 12.54 15.49
CA HIS A 89 6.44 12.22 16.86
C HIS A 89 5.29 11.69 17.72
N SER A 90 4.52 10.77 17.14
CA SER A 90 3.35 10.24 17.83
C SER A 90 3.76 9.38 19.04
N THR A 91 2.91 9.36 20.08
CA THR A 91 3.20 8.62 21.32
C THR A 91 3.26 7.11 21.08
N ASN A 92 2.31 6.61 20.30
CA ASN A 92 2.17 5.18 20.01
C ASN A 92 2.80 4.75 18.69
N GLY A 93 3.35 5.67 17.91
CA GLY A 93 4.03 5.40 16.65
C GLY A 93 3.07 5.01 15.53
N THR A 94 3.48 5.31 14.32
CA THR A 94 2.87 4.80 13.09
C THR A 94 3.56 3.51 12.65
N ILE A 95 2.78 2.47 12.31
CA ILE A 95 3.29 1.19 11.82
C ILE A 95 2.88 1.01 10.35
N VAL A 96 3.82 0.67 9.48
CA VAL A 96 3.57 0.43 8.06
C VAL A 96 4.05 -0.97 7.71
N ASN A 97 3.17 -1.84 7.22
CA ASN A 97 3.45 -3.26 6.93
C ASN A 97 4.15 -3.98 8.10
N GLY A 98 3.63 -3.78 9.32
CA GLY A 98 4.20 -4.35 10.55
C GLY A 98 5.51 -3.72 11.02
N ARG A 99 6.05 -2.70 10.31
CA ARG A 99 7.29 -2.00 10.69
C ARG A 99 6.97 -0.61 11.23
N ARG A 100 7.31 -0.38 12.49
CA ARG A 100 7.15 0.92 13.15
C ARG A 100 8.11 1.96 12.58
N LEU A 101 7.59 3.14 12.23
CA LEU A 101 8.39 4.31 11.89
C LEU A 101 9.06 4.84 13.16
N LYS A 102 10.39 4.98 13.14
CA LYS A 102 11.16 5.49 14.29
C LYS A 102 11.45 6.98 14.07
N GLY A 103 11.03 7.84 15.01
CA GLY A 103 11.49 9.23 15.15
C GLY A 103 11.40 10.09 13.89
N ALA A 104 10.19 10.40 13.43
CA ALA A 104 9.94 11.23 12.24
C ALA A 104 10.52 10.70 10.92
N ALA A 105 10.87 9.41 10.86
CA ALA A 105 11.26 8.78 9.61
C ALA A 105 10.08 8.77 8.62
N SER A 106 10.36 9.21 7.40
CA SER A 106 9.45 9.07 6.25
C SER A 106 9.52 7.65 5.67
N ARG A 107 8.38 7.12 5.23
CA ARG A 107 8.28 5.86 4.51
C ARG A 107 7.41 6.05 3.28
N ARG A 108 7.95 5.71 2.12
CA ARG A 108 7.18 5.65 0.87
C ARG A 108 6.10 4.56 0.94
N LEU A 109 4.88 4.93 0.56
CA LEU A 109 3.71 4.07 0.48
C LEU A 109 3.54 3.49 -0.93
N HIS A 110 3.23 2.20 -1.00
CA HIS A 110 2.92 1.48 -2.23
C HIS A 110 1.50 0.92 -2.15
N HIS A 111 0.87 0.75 -3.32
CA HIS A 111 -0.45 0.14 -3.40
C HIS A 111 -0.49 -1.18 -2.63
N GLY A 112 -1.49 -1.35 -1.77
CA GLY A 112 -1.68 -2.53 -0.93
C GLY A 112 -1.00 -2.42 0.44
N ASP A 113 -0.23 -1.36 0.72
CA ASP A 113 0.39 -1.17 2.02
C ASP A 113 -0.64 -1.06 3.14
N THR A 114 -0.34 -1.70 4.27
CA THR A 114 -1.13 -1.65 5.50
C THR A 114 -0.54 -0.63 6.45
N ILE A 115 -1.34 0.31 6.93
CA ILE A 115 -0.96 1.35 7.87
C ILE A 115 -1.76 1.15 9.15
N GLU A 116 -1.06 0.96 10.26
CA GLU A 116 -1.65 0.77 11.58
C GLU A 116 -1.32 1.98 12.46
N ILE A 117 -2.38 2.54 13.04
CA ILE A 117 -2.34 3.68 13.96
C ILE A 117 -3.17 3.30 15.18
N CYS A 118 -2.49 2.96 16.27
CA CYS A 118 -3.13 2.48 17.50
C CYS A 118 -4.09 1.29 17.23
N GLU A 119 -5.39 1.48 17.41
CA GLU A 119 -6.44 0.47 17.18
C GLU A 119 -7.05 0.52 15.77
N SER A 120 -6.59 1.46 14.93
CA SER A 120 -7.09 1.62 13.57
C SER A 120 -6.12 1.06 12.55
N THR A 121 -6.65 0.36 11.56
CA THR A 121 -5.87 -0.20 10.45
C THR A 121 -6.45 0.30 9.13
N PHE A 122 -5.57 0.77 8.25
CA PHE A 122 -5.90 1.29 6.94
C PHE A 122 -5.16 0.52 5.85
N PHE A 123 -5.83 0.27 4.73
CA PHE A 123 -5.18 -0.15 3.49
C PHE A 123 -5.01 1.05 2.56
N PHE A 124 -3.80 1.20 2.02
CA PHE A 124 -3.50 2.20 1.03
C PHE A 124 -3.78 1.66 -0.38
N LEU A 125 -4.72 2.30 -1.07
CA LEU A 125 -5.09 1.96 -2.43
C LEU A 125 -4.68 3.09 -3.37
N ASN A 126 -3.83 2.79 -4.33
CA ASN A 126 -3.43 3.70 -5.39
C ASN A 126 -3.59 3.01 -6.75
N ALA A 127 -4.63 3.35 -7.50
CA ALA A 127 -4.95 2.70 -8.78
C ALA A 127 -3.87 2.99 -9.85
N GLN A 128 -3.37 4.22 -9.88
CA GLN A 128 -2.33 4.64 -10.84
C GLN A 128 -0.99 3.94 -10.58
N ALA A 129 -0.62 3.73 -9.31
CA ALA A 129 0.58 2.97 -8.97
C ALA A 129 0.45 1.48 -9.29
N ALA A 130 -0.75 0.89 -9.15
CA ALA A 130 -0.98 -0.52 -9.51
C ALA A 130 -0.82 -0.76 -11.02
N ALA A 131 -1.32 0.16 -11.85
CA ALA A 131 -1.14 0.11 -13.30
C ALA A 131 0.33 0.31 -13.71
N ALA A 132 1.01 1.31 -13.13
CA ALA A 132 2.42 1.59 -13.43
C ALA A 132 3.38 0.47 -12.95
N ALA A 133 3.10 -0.17 -11.81
CA ALA A 133 3.89 -1.31 -11.32
C ALA A 133 3.74 -2.54 -12.21
N ALA A 134 2.54 -2.79 -12.77
CA ALA A 134 2.32 -3.90 -13.69
C ALA A 134 3.05 -3.71 -15.03
N GLU A 135 3.23 -2.47 -15.49
CA GLU A 135 4.00 -2.16 -16.70
C GLU A 135 5.53 -2.23 -16.47
N ALA A 136 6.02 -1.95 -15.26
CA ALA A 136 7.44 -2.01 -14.93
C ALA A 136 8.00 -3.45 -14.90
N GLU A 137 7.21 -4.44 -14.46
CA GLU A 137 7.61 -5.85 -14.43
C GLU A 137 7.67 -6.52 -15.82
N ILE A 138 7.06 -5.92 -16.85
CA ILE A 138 7.12 -6.46 -18.22
C ILE A 138 8.45 -6.14 -18.93
N SER A 139 9.30 -5.29 -18.34
CA SER A 139 10.55 -4.83 -18.98
C SER A 139 11.82 -5.61 -18.61
N ILE A 140 11.75 -6.61 -17.73
CA ILE A 140 12.92 -7.39 -17.32
C ILE A 140 12.77 -8.85 -17.76
N ASP A 141 13.17 -9.15 -19.01
CA ASP A 141 14.14 -10.20 -19.36
C ASP A 141 13.93 -10.76 -20.78
N LEU A 142 14.42 -10.02 -21.79
CA LEU A 142 14.84 -10.59 -23.08
C LEU A 142 16.33 -10.31 -23.34
N GLY A 143 17.12 -10.09 -22.28
CA GLY A 143 18.52 -9.64 -22.39
C GLY A 143 19.56 -10.61 -21.84
N ALA A 144 19.22 -11.49 -20.89
CA ALA A 144 20.22 -12.28 -20.17
C ALA A 144 20.47 -13.70 -20.72
N ALA A 145 19.68 -14.21 -21.68
CA ALA A 145 19.86 -15.58 -22.18
C ALA A 145 20.86 -15.73 -23.36
N SER A 146 21.53 -14.65 -23.82
CA SER A 146 22.29 -14.68 -25.09
C SER A 146 23.80 -14.96 -24.95
N LYS A 147 24.40 -14.91 -23.75
CA LYS A 147 25.84 -15.21 -23.58
C LYS A 147 26.16 -16.61 -23.04
N GLU A 148 25.29 -17.21 -22.23
CA GLU A 148 25.51 -18.58 -21.73
C GLU A 148 25.15 -19.69 -22.75
N ALA A 149 24.28 -19.40 -23.74
CA ALA A 149 23.93 -20.38 -24.76
C ALA A 149 25.06 -20.68 -25.77
N HIS A 150 26.04 -19.77 -25.94
CA HIS A 150 27.11 -19.96 -26.92
C HIS A 150 28.33 -20.73 -26.40
N SER A 151 28.52 -20.81 -25.08
CA SER A 151 29.54 -21.68 -24.49
C SER A 151 29.10 -23.14 -24.47
N PHE A 152 27.80 -23.42 -24.27
CA PHE A 152 27.31 -24.78 -24.09
C PHE A 152 27.16 -25.59 -25.38
N LEU A 153 26.98 -24.91 -26.53
CA LEU A 153 26.95 -25.57 -27.85
C LEU A 153 28.34 -25.83 -28.45
N LYS A 154 29.40 -25.26 -27.87
CA LYS A 154 30.78 -25.51 -28.30
C LYS A 154 31.31 -26.84 -27.77
N ASP A 155 30.89 -27.25 -26.58
CA ASP A 155 31.36 -28.49 -25.94
C ASP A 155 30.76 -29.76 -26.57
N CYS A 156 29.63 -29.65 -27.29
CA CYS A 156 29.02 -30.79 -28.00
C CYS A 156 29.68 -31.10 -29.35
N SER A 157 30.42 -30.16 -29.93
CA SER A 157 31.19 -30.36 -31.18
C SER A 157 32.36 -31.34 -30.97
N ASP A 158 32.96 -31.34 -29.78
CA ASP A 158 34.18 -32.11 -29.52
C ASP A 158 33.90 -33.58 -29.14
N ILE A 159 32.67 -33.91 -28.74
CA ILE A 159 32.28 -35.29 -28.37
C ILE A 159 31.87 -36.13 -29.60
N LEU A 160 31.46 -35.51 -30.71
CA LEU A 160 31.06 -36.22 -31.94
C LEU A 160 32.18 -36.46 -32.97
N SER A 161 33.39 -35.93 -32.75
CA SER A 161 34.53 -36.15 -33.66
C SER A 161 35.39 -37.39 -33.33
N LEU A 162 35.18 -38.02 -32.16
CA LEU A 162 35.98 -39.18 -31.72
C LEU A 162 35.32 -40.56 -31.92
N SER A 163 34.07 -40.67 -32.42
CA SER A 163 33.39 -41.98 -32.58
C SER A 163 33.46 -42.61 -33.98
N LYS A 164 34.09 -41.99 -34.99
CA LYS A 164 34.22 -42.57 -36.36
C LYS A 164 35.63 -43.01 -36.75
N ALA A 165 36.57 -43.11 -35.82
CA ALA A 165 37.94 -43.54 -36.11
C ALA A 165 38.38 -44.76 -35.30
N ARG A 166 37.65 -45.90 -35.38
CA ARG A 166 38.22 -47.25 -35.12
C ARG A 166 37.24 -48.38 -35.44
N ARG A 167 37.33 -48.95 -36.65
CA ARG A 167 37.47 -50.42 -36.87
C ARG A 167 37.77 -50.67 -38.35
N LYS A 168 39.06 -50.90 -38.60
CA LYS A 168 39.60 -51.49 -39.83
C LYS A 168 40.14 -52.86 -39.41
N LYS A 169 39.38 -53.93 -39.65
CA LYS A 169 39.80 -55.30 -39.96
C LYS A 169 38.57 -56.20 -39.97
#